data_AF-W2JRR2-F1
#
_entry.id   AF-W2JRR2-F1
#
_cell.length_a   1.000
_cell.length_b   1.000
_cell.length_c   1.000
_cell.angle_alpha   90.00
_cell.angle_beta   90.00
_cell.angle_gamma   90.00
#
_symmetry.space_group_name_H-M   'P 1'
#
loop_
_entity.id
_entity.type
_entity.pdbx_description
1 polymer ?
#
loop_
_entity_poly.entity_id
_entity_poly.type
_entity_poly.pdbx_seq_one_letter_code
_entity_poly.pdbx_strand_id
1 'polypeptide(L)' 'MSRVRVSVEWSYGQVTNYWTALDFKRQARIGVQPVGSMYRVAVLLTNCITCTRGGNSISDYFGLSPPSLRSFLQST' A
#
# COMPACT_ATOMS: atom_id res chain seq x y z
N MET A 1 3.21 2.05 21.93
CA MET A 1 3.25 2.04 20.44
C MET A 1 3.77 3.40 19.99
N SER A 2 4.90 3.46 19.27
CA SER A 2 5.39 4.76 18.75
C SER A 2 4.51 5.20 17.58
N ARG A 3 4.12 6.49 17.52
CA ARG A 3 3.25 7.06 16.46
C ARG A 3 3.73 6.72 15.05
N VAL A 4 5.05 6.63 14.84
CA VAL A 4 5.65 6.29 13.53
C VAL A 4 5.34 4.86 13.13
N ARG A 5 5.40 3.90 14.07
CA ARG A 5 5.14 2.48 13.78
C ARG A 5 3.69 2.22 13.39
N VAL A 6 2.76 2.93 14.03
CA VAL A 6 1.32 2.81 13.74
C VAL A 6 1.01 3.17 12.29
N SER A 7 1.63 4.23 11.74
CA SER A 7 1.42 4.64 10.34
C SER A 7 1.89 3.59 9.32
N VAL A 8 3.02 2.94 9.62
CA VAL A 8 3.61 1.89 8.77
C VAL A 8 2.76 0.63 8.85
N GLU A 9 2.32 0.25 10.04
CA GLU A 9 1.46 -0.93 10.24
C GLU A 9 0.11 -0.79 9.53
N TRP A 10 -0.49 0.41 9.53
CA TRP A 10 -1.74 0.66 8.81
C TRP A 10 -1.58 0.56 7.29
N SER A 11 -0.53 1.17 6.74
CA SER A 11 -0.27 1.09 5.29
C SER A 11 0.09 -0.33 4.86
N TYR A 12 0.90 -1.05 5.65
CA TYR A 12 1.18 -2.47 5.43
C TYR A 12 -0.09 -3.30 5.47
N GLY A 13 -0.94 -3.12 6.49
CA GLY A 13 -2.21 -3.81 6.63
C GLY A 13 -3.17 -3.53 5.47
N GLN A 14 -3.19 -2.31 4.94
CA GLN A 14 -4.00 -1.99 3.78
C GLN A 14 -3.54 -2.75 2.53
N VAL A 15 -2.23 -2.81 2.28
CA VAL A 15 -1.66 -3.53 1.15
C VAL A 15 -1.94 -5.03 1.28
N THR A 16 -1.69 -5.64 2.44
CA THR A 16 -1.91 -7.09 2.60
C THR A 16 -3.40 -7.47 2.57
N ASN A 17 -4.31 -6.59 2.97
CA ASN A 17 -5.75 -6.82 2.83
C ASN A 17 -6.22 -6.78 1.37
N TYR A 18 -5.71 -5.86 0.54
CA TYR A 18 -6.06 -5.85 -0.89
C TYR A 18 -5.38 -6.98 -1.67
N TRP A 19 -4.17 -7.33 -1.29
CA TRP A 19 -3.30 -8.26 -2.02
C TRP A 19 -2.93 -9.44 -1.12
N THR A 20 -3.91 -10.24 -0.74
CA THR A 20 -3.77 -11.35 0.22
C THR A 20 -2.70 -12.39 -0.16
N ALA A 21 -2.39 -12.52 -1.45
CA ALA A 21 -1.29 -13.33 -1.94
C ALA A 21 0.08 -12.93 -1.35
N LEU A 22 0.26 -11.66 -0.93
CA LEU A 22 1.47 -11.15 -0.30
C LEU A 22 1.54 -11.45 1.20
N ASP A 23 0.41 -11.66 1.86
CA ASP A 23 0.36 -11.99 3.30
C ASP A 23 0.62 -13.48 3.55
N PHE A 24 0.35 -14.32 2.55
CA PHE A 24 0.44 -15.75 2.69
C PHE A 24 1.90 -16.23 2.71
N LYS A 25 2.47 -16.34 3.93
CA LYS A 25 3.87 -16.76 4.18
C LYS A 25 4.30 -18.05 3.48
N ARG A 26 3.37 -18.99 3.26
CA ARG A 26 3.64 -20.26 2.53
C ARG A 26 3.79 -20.06 1.01
N GLN A 27 3.23 -18.98 0.45
CA GLN A 27 3.36 -18.60 -0.96
C GLN A 27 4.56 -17.66 -1.12
N ALA A 28 4.89 -16.80 -0.16
CA ALA A 28 6.07 -15.93 -0.21
C ALA A 28 7.41 -16.69 -0.09
N ARG A 29 7.77 -17.47 -1.12
CA ARG A 29 9.04 -18.18 -1.25
C ARG A 29 10.09 -17.25 -1.84
N ILE A 30 10.87 -16.62 -0.96
CA ILE A 30 12.04 -15.83 -1.33
C ILE A 30 13.00 -16.72 -2.14
N GLY A 31 13.43 -16.25 -3.31
CA GLY A 31 14.29 -17.00 -4.25
C GLY A 31 13.55 -17.88 -5.27
N VAL A 32 12.23 -18.06 -5.12
CA VAL A 32 11.38 -18.73 -6.12
C VAL A 32 10.49 -17.72 -6.84
N GLN A 33 9.97 -16.74 -6.09
CA GLN A 33 9.09 -15.70 -6.60
C GLN A 33 9.72 -14.32 -6.37
N PRO A 34 9.46 -13.34 -7.24
CA PRO A 34 9.96 -11.98 -7.07
C PRO A 34 9.12 -11.21 -6.02
N VAL A 35 9.09 -11.70 -4.78
CA VAL A 35 8.23 -11.19 -3.69
C VAL A 35 8.40 -9.68 -3.48
N GLY A 36 9.64 -9.18 -3.54
CA GLY A 36 9.92 -7.74 -3.41
C GLY A 36 9.29 -6.90 -4.54
N SER A 37 9.37 -7.37 -5.79
CA SER A 37 8.75 -6.68 -6.93
C SER A 37 7.23 -6.74 -6.84
N MET A 38 6.66 -7.90 -6.46
CA MET A 38 5.21 -8.05 -6.28
C MET A 38 4.69 -7.09 -5.19
N TYR A 39 5.42 -6.94 -4.08
CA TYR A 39 5.05 -5.99 -3.03
C TYR A 39 5.11 -4.53 -3.51
N ARG A 40 6.15 -4.15 -4.27
CA ARG A 40 6.26 -2.80 -4.86
C ARG A 40 5.09 -2.48 -5.79
N VAL A 41 4.72 -3.42 -6.65
CA VAL A 41 3.56 -3.27 -7.55
C VAL A 41 2.27 -3.18 -6.77
N ALA A 42 2.09 -4.00 -5.73
CA ALA A 42 0.92 -3.92 -4.86
C ALA A 42 0.79 -2.59 -4.12
N VAL A 43 1.90 -2.03 -3.63
CA VAL A 43 1.92 -0.67 -3.04
C VAL A 43 1.51 0.37 -4.08
N LEU A 44 2.06 0.31 -5.29
CA LEU A 44 1.70 1.22 -6.38
C LEU A 44 0.20 1.19 -6.67
N LEU A 45 -0.35 -0.01 -6.87
CA LEU A 45 -1.78 -0.19 -7.15
C LEU A 45 -2.65 0.23 -5.96
N THR A 46 -2.20 0.00 -4.73
CA THR A 46 -2.89 0.45 -3.52
C THR A 46 -2.98 1.97 -3.46
N ASN A 47 -1.89 2.68 -3.80
CA ASN A 47 -1.89 4.14 -3.88
C ASN A 47 -2.80 4.64 -5.01
N CYS A 48 -2.85 3.95 -6.15
CA CYS A 48 -3.82 4.24 -7.22
C CYS A 48 -5.27 4.11 -6.75
N ILE A 49 -5.58 3.08 -5.95
CA ILE A 49 -6.91 2.90 -5.34
C ILE A 49 -7.22 4.05 -4.38
N THR A 50 -6.27 4.43 -3.52
CA THR A 50 -6.44 5.59 -2.62
C THR A 50 -6.68 6.88 -3.40
N CYS A 51 -5.94 7.13 -4.48
CA CYS A 51 -6.11 8.32 -5.32
C CYS A 51 -7.46 8.34 -6.05
N THR A 52 -7.92 7.19 -6.58
CA THR A 52 -9.20 7.10 -7.28
C THR A 52 -10.41 7.23 -6.35
N ARG A 53 -10.28 6.77 -5.10
CA ARG A 53 -11.31 6.94 -4.07
C ARG A 53 -11.30 8.31 -3.40
N GLY A 54 -10.28 9.13 -3.67
CA GLY A 54 -10.10 10.42 -3.03
C GLY A 54 -9.66 10.36 -1.56
N GLY A 55 -9.25 9.18 -1.07
CA GLY A 55 -8.81 9.00 0.31
C GLY A 55 -9.01 7.58 0.84
N ASN A 56 -8.63 7.41 2.10
CA ASN A 56 -8.87 6.27 2.97
C ASN A 56 -8.83 6.73 4.45
N SER A 57 -9.11 5.82 5.38
CA SER A 57 -9.04 6.12 6.82
C SER A 57 -7.68 6.62 7.29
N ILE A 58 -6.59 6.26 6.59
CA ILE A 58 -5.23 6.70 6.90
C ILE A 58 -5.07 8.18 6.50
N SER A 59 -5.49 8.58 5.30
CA SER A 59 -5.46 9.98 4.87
C SER A 59 -6.33 10.86 5.75
N ASP A 60 -7.49 10.35 6.21
CA ASP A 60 -8.38 11.09 7.11
C ASP A 60 -7.72 11.31 8.47
N TYR A 61 -7.08 10.28 9.03
CA TYR A 61 -6.34 10.39 10.29
C TYR A 61 -5.21 11.43 10.23
N PHE A 62 -4.52 11.51 9.09
CA PHE A 62 -3.44 12.47 8.87
C PHE A 62 -3.89 13.83 8.31
N GLY A 63 -5.18 14.00 7.98
CA GLY A 63 -5.71 15.20 7.35
C GLY A 63 -5.07 15.52 5.98
N LEU A 64 -4.66 14.48 5.24
CA LEU A 64 -3.86 14.59 4.03
C LEU A 64 -4.58 13.96 2.85
N SER A 65 -5.30 14.76 2.06
CA SER A 65 -5.98 14.28 0.87
C SER A 65 -4.99 13.78 -0.18
N PRO A 66 -5.24 12.62 -0.82
CA PRO A 66 -4.36 12.10 -1.86
C PRO A 66 -4.43 12.99 -3.11
N PRO A 67 -3.36 13.00 -3.93
CA PRO A 67 -3.39 13.64 -5.24
C PRO A 67 -4.35 12.91 -6.18
N SER A 68 -4.66 13.53 -7.31
CA SER A 68 -5.35 12.84 -8.40
C SER A 68 -4.51 11.67 -8.93
N LEU A 69 -5.17 10.62 -9.43
CA LEU A 69 -4.49 9.45 -10.00
C LEU A 69 -3.47 9.85 -11.08
N ARG A 70 -3.84 10.81 -11.95
CA ARG A 70 -2.95 11.30 -13.02
C ARG A 70 -1.70 11.98 -12.45
N SER A 71 -1.86 12.83 -11.44
CA SER A 71 -0.73 13.51 -10.80
C SER A 71 0.21 12.52 -10.13
N PHE A 72 -0.37 11.54 -9.42
CA PHE A 72 0.41 10.47 -8.76
C PHE A 72 1.25 9.66 -9.76
N LEU A 73 0.65 9.19 -10.86
CA LEU A 73 1.33 8.38 -11.87
C LEU A 73 2.37 9.17 -12.67
N GLN A 74 2.25 10.49 -12.79
CA GLN A 74 3.26 11.35 -13.42
C GLN A 74 4.47 11.60 -12.52
N SER A 75 4.30 11.48 -11.21
CA SER A 75 5.36 11.70 -10.21
C SER A 75 6.12 10.43 -9.81
N THR A 76 5.62 9.26 -10.21
CA THR A 76 6.22 7.94 -9.93
C THR A 76 7.15 7.54 -11.05
#